data_AF-H3CH12-F1
#
_entry.id   AF-H3CH12-F1
#
_cell.length_a   1.000
_cell.length_b   1.000
_cell.length_c   1.000
_cell.angle_alpha   90.00
_cell.angle_beta   90.00
_cell.angle_gamma   90.00
#
_symmetry.space_group_name_H-M   'P 1'
#
loop_
_entity.id
_entity.type
_entity.pdbx_description
1 polymer ?
#
loop_
_entity_poly.entity_id
_entity_poly.type
_entity_poly.pdbx_seq_one_letter_code
_entity_poly.pdbx_strand_id
1 'polypeptide(L)'
;MSHKERPTFYRQELNKTTWEVPERYQNLSPVGSGAYGSVCSAFDVKINLRVAVKKLSRPFQSIIHAKRTYRELRLLKHMKHENVIGLLDVFTPATSLEEFNDV
;
A
#
# COMPACT_ATOMS: atom_id res chain seq x y z
N MET A 1 8.47 -19.56 -14.49
CA MET A 1 7.80 -18.54 -13.65
C MET A 1 8.38 -17.20 -14.05
N SER A 2 7.59 -16.30 -14.66
CA SER A 2 8.10 -15.01 -15.15
C SER A 2 8.56 -14.17 -13.94
N HIS A 3 9.86 -13.89 -13.86
CA HIS A 3 10.38 -12.85 -12.97
C HIS A 3 9.70 -11.54 -13.37
N LYS A 4 8.72 -11.09 -12.59
CA LYS A 4 8.19 -9.74 -12.76
C LYS A 4 9.30 -8.78 -12.34
N GLU A 5 9.78 -7.99 -13.30
CA GLU A 5 10.69 -6.89 -13.03
C GLU A 5 10.12 -5.99 -11.93
N ARG A 6 11.00 -5.52 -11.04
CA ARG A 6 10.63 -4.59 -9.98
C ARG A 6 10.08 -3.31 -10.63
N PRO A 7 8.89 -2.83 -10.23
CA PRO A 7 8.38 -1.59 -10.79
C PRO A 7 9.25 -0.40 -10.36
N THR A 8 9.33 0.61 -11.21
CA THR A 8 9.86 1.93 -10.87
C THR A 8 8.89 2.64 -9.92
N PHE A 9 9.42 3.31 -8.90
CA PHE A 9 8.67 4.08 -7.92
C PHE A 9 8.95 5.57 -8.11
N TYR A 10 7.94 6.39 -7.85
CA TYR A 10 8.11 7.84 -7.71
C TYR A 10 7.68 8.29 -6.32
N ARG A 11 8.18 9.45 -5.90
CA ARG A 11 7.91 10.04 -4.59
C ARG A 11 7.04 11.28 -4.71
N GLN A 12 6.02 11.40 -3.85
CA GLN A 12 5.13 12.55 -3.79
C GLN A 12 4.74 12.84 -2.34
N GLU A 13 4.71 14.11 -1.92
CA GLU A 13 4.19 14.49 -0.61
C GLU A 13 2.67 14.75 -0.70
N LEU A 14 1.91 14.12 0.19
CA LEU A 14 0.46 14.29 0.33
C LEU A 14 0.10 14.37 1.81
N ASN A 15 -0.62 15.42 2.21
CA ASN A 15 -1.00 15.65 3.60
C ASN A 15 0.17 15.50 4.58
N LYS A 16 1.32 16.12 4.27
CA LYS A 16 2.56 16.06 5.07
C LYS A 16 3.14 14.65 5.25
N THR A 17 2.71 13.70 4.42
CA THR A 17 3.23 12.32 4.39
C THR A 17 3.90 12.10 3.04
N THR A 18 5.13 11.62 3.04
CA THR A 18 5.81 11.20 1.81
C THR A 18 5.26 9.86 1.35
N TRP A 19 4.79 9.76 0.12
CA TRP A 19 4.34 8.53 -0.52
C TRP A 19 5.36 8.09 -1.56
N GLU A 20 5.66 6.81 -1.58
CA GLU A 20 6.46 6.15 -2.61
C GLU A 20 5.62 5.04 -3.20
N VAL A 21 5.21 5.22 -4.45
CA VAL A 21 4.29 4.30 -5.12
C VAL A 21 4.81 3.95 -6.51
N PRO A 22 4.47 2.77 -7.05
CA PRO A 22 4.77 2.42 -8.43
C PRO A 22 4.21 3.45 -9.41
N GLU A 23 4.93 3.76 -10.49
CA GLU A 23 4.48 4.64 -11.59
C GLU A 23 3.16 4.19 -12.26
N ARG A 24 2.73 2.96 -12.00
CA ARG A 24 1.40 2.44 -12.37
C ARG A 24 0.26 3.26 -11.75
N TYR A 25 0.43 3.77 -10.54
CA TYR A 25 -0.60 4.47 -9.79
C TYR A 25 -0.39 5.97 -9.94
N GLN A 26 -1.31 6.63 -10.65
CA GLN A 26 -1.19 8.03 -11.04
C GLN A 26 -2.26 8.89 -10.35
N ASN A 27 -2.08 10.21 -10.37
CA ASN A 27 -3.08 11.18 -9.89
C ASN A 27 -3.52 10.92 -8.44
N LEU A 28 -2.54 10.74 -7.52
CA LEU A 28 -2.85 10.49 -6.12
C LEU A 28 -3.59 11.68 -5.52
N SER A 29 -4.74 11.41 -4.92
CA SER A 29 -5.56 12.39 -4.21
C SER A 29 -5.90 11.87 -2.81
N PRO A 30 -5.68 12.66 -1.75
CA PRO A 30 -5.95 12.22 -0.39
C PRO A 30 -7.45 11.95 -0.17
N VAL A 31 -7.76 10.86 0.54
CA VAL A 31 -9.14 10.48 0.88
C VAL A 31 -9.37 10.58 2.39
N GLY A 32 -8.44 10.09 3.20
CA GLY A 32 -8.56 10.14 4.65
C GLY A 32 -7.33 9.63 5.37
N SER A 33 -7.25 9.91 6.66
CA SER A 33 -6.19 9.44 7.56
C SER A 33 -6.79 8.88 8.84
N GLY A 34 -6.10 7.91 9.44
CA GLY A 34 -6.51 7.30 10.70
C GLY A 34 -5.31 6.70 11.45
N ALA A 35 -5.60 6.10 12.60
CA ALA A 35 -4.56 5.61 13.52
C ALA A 35 -3.57 4.59 12.89
N TYR A 36 -4.01 3.83 11.88
CA TYR A 36 -3.21 2.75 11.27
C TYR A 36 -2.70 3.08 9.86
N GLY A 37 -2.91 4.31 9.37
CA GLY A 37 -2.46 4.68 8.04
C GLY A 37 -3.27 5.79 7.38
N SER A 38 -2.82 6.15 6.18
CA SER A 38 -3.45 7.14 5.32
C SER A 38 -3.92 6.48 4.03
N VAL A 39 -5.01 6.98 3.45
CA VAL A 39 -5.59 6.48 2.21
C VAL A 39 -5.61 7.59 1.19
N CYS A 40 -5.17 7.28 -0.03
CA CYS A 40 -5.37 8.11 -1.21
C CYS A 40 -6.13 7.32 -2.28
N SER A 41 -6.84 8.01 -3.15
CA SER A 41 -7.30 7.45 -4.41
C SER A 41 -6.20 7.61 -5.45
N ALA A 42 -6.03 6.64 -6.33
CA ALA A 42 -5.14 6.71 -7.49
C ALA A 42 -5.85 6.16 -8.72
N PHE A 43 -5.39 6.54 -9.90
CA PHE A 43 -5.79 5.89 -11.16
C PHE A 43 -4.75 4.83 -11.51
N ASP A 44 -5.17 3.58 -11.61
CA ASP A 44 -4.33 2.47 -12.04
C ASP A 44 -4.36 2.35 -13.57
N VAL A 45 -3.27 2.74 -14.22
CA VAL A 45 -3.16 2.77 -15.68
C VAL A 45 -3.11 1.38 -16.33
N LYS A 46 -2.84 0.30 -15.57
CA LYS A 46 -2.80 -1.06 -16.13
C LYS A 46 -4.19 -1.67 -16.30
N ILE A 47 -5.09 -1.38 -15.37
CA ILE A 47 -6.46 -1.93 -15.38
C ILE A 47 -7.52 -0.86 -15.68
N ASN A 48 -7.12 0.40 -15.83
CA ASN A 48 -7.99 1.55 -16.10
C ASN A 48 -9.10 1.74 -15.05
N LEU A 49 -8.76 1.57 -13.77
CA LEU A 49 -9.70 1.74 -12.66
C LEU A 49 -9.16 2.72 -11.63
N ARG A 50 -10.09 3.43 -10.98
CA ARG A 50 -9.78 4.15 -9.73
C ARG A 50 -9.62 3.13 -8.62
N VAL A 51 -8.53 3.24 -7.87
CA VAL A 51 -8.19 2.36 -6.76
C VAL A 51 -7.95 3.18 -5.49
N ALA A 52 -8.16 2.55 -4.34
CA ALA A 52 -7.73 3.09 -3.06
C ALA A 52 -6.37 2.49 -2.68
N VAL A 53 -5.40 3.35 -2.36
CA VAL A 53 -4.07 2.95 -1.89
C VAL A 53 -3.94 3.36 -0.43
N LYS A 54 -3.71 2.39 0.45
CA LYS A 54 -3.53 2.61 1.88
C LYS A 54 -2.05 2.48 2.25
N LYS A 55 -1.43 3.58 2.70
CA LYS A 55 -0.11 3.56 3.32
C LYS A 55 -0.26 3.25 4.81
N LEU A 56 0.35 2.16 5.27
CA LEU A 56 0.36 1.81 6.69
C LEU A 56 1.30 2.76 7.45
N SER A 57 0.82 3.28 8.59
CA SER A 57 1.63 4.13 9.46
C SER A 57 2.34 3.27 10.50
N ARG A 58 3.68 3.35 10.53
CA ARG A 58 4.53 2.67 11.52
C ARG A 58 4.12 1.21 11.81
N PRO A 59 3.93 0.38 10.78
CA PRO A 59 3.43 -0.98 10.93
C PRO A 59 4.28 -1.87 11.85
N PHE A 60 5.56 -1.54 12.06
CA PHE A 60 6.50 -2.35 12.86
C PHE A 60 6.91 -1.72 14.19
N GLN A 61 6.30 -0.61 14.59
CA GLN A 61 6.62 0.09 15.85
C GLN A 61 6.51 -0.78 17.10
N SER A 62 5.61 -1.77 17.08
CA SER A 62 5.44 -2.72 18.18
C SER A 62 4.97 -4.08 17.66
N ILE A 63 5.13 -5.12 18.48
CA ILE A 63 4.62 -6.47 18.19
C ILE A 63 3.10 -6.43 17.93
N ILE A 64 2.37 -5.58 18.65
CA ILE A 64 0.92 -5.43 18.49
C ILE A 64 0.60 -4.83 17.12
N HIS A 65 1.31 -3.77 16.70
CA HIS A 65 1.13 -3.16 15.39
C HIS A 65 1.51 -4.12 14.26
N ALA A 66 2.64 -4.80 14.37
CA ALA A 66 3.10 -5.78 13.38
C ALA A 66 2.09 -6.92 13.21
N LYS A 67 1.57 -7.48 14.32
CA LYS A 67 0.56 -8.54 14.29
C LYS A 67 -0.76 -8.06 13.67
N ARG A 68 -1.16 -6.81 13.92
CA ARG A 68 -2.36 -6.21 13.30
C ARG A 68 -2.17 -6.02 11.80
N THR A 69 -1.06 -5.45 11.36
CA THR A 69 -0.70 -5.30 9.95
C THR A 69 -0.68 -6.65 9.23
N TYR A 70 -0.04 -7.66 9.83
CA TYR A 70 -0.02 -9.01 9.27
C TYR A 70 -1.42 -9.59 9.13
N ARG A 71 -2.25 -9.51 10.18
CA ARG A 71 -3.62 -10.02 10.15
C ARG A 71 -4.48 -9.31 9.10
N GLU A 72 -4.37 -7.99 8.98
CA GLU A 72 -5.07 -7.21 7.95
C GLU A 72 -4.70 -7.69 6.55
N LEU A 73 -3.39 -7.78 6.24
CA LEU A 73 -2.93 -8.24 4.94
C LEU A 73 -3.37 -9.68 4.64
N ARG A 74 -3.30 -10.59 5.63
CA ARG A 74 -3.72 -11.98 5.48
C ARG A 74 -5.22 -12.11 5.22
N LEU A 75 -6.05 -11.34 5.93
CA LEU A 75 -7.49 -11.32 5.70
C LEU A 75 -7.81 -10.79 4.31
N LEU A 76 -7.29 -9.63 3.93
CA LEU A 76 -7.53 -9.02 2.60
C LEU A 76 -7.10 -9.93 1.44
N LYS A 77 -6.01 -10.69 1.62
CA LYS A 77 -5.55 -11.67 0.62
C LYS A 77 -6.46 -12.91 0.53
N HIS A 78 -7.14 -13.27 1.61
CA HIS A 78 -7.97 -14.48 1.67
C HIS A 78 -9.41 -14.22 1.21
N MET A 79 -9.96 -13.03 1.46
CA MET A 79 -11.33 -12.69 1.06
C MET A 79 -11.45 -12.54 -0.46
N LYS A 80 -12.41 -13.27 -1.05
CA LYS A 80 -12.76 -13.20 -2.47
C LYS A 80 -14.28 -13.19 -2.62
N HIS A 81 -14.88 -12.03 -2.45
CA HIS A 81 -16.33 -11.85 -2.52
C HIS A 81 -16.66 -10.42 -2.96
N GLU A 82 -17.67 -10.23 -3.80
CA GLU A 82 -18.00 -8.91 -4.38
C GLU A 82 -18.38 -7.86 -3.32
N ASN A 83 -19.04 -8.29 -2.24
CA ASN A 83 -19.45 -7.40 -1.15
C ASN A 83 -18.42 -7.29 0.00
N VAL A 84 -17.23 -7.87 -0.15
CA VAL A 84 -16.15 -7.75 0.83
C VAL A 84 -14.93 -7.13 0.16
N ILE A 85 -14.34 -6.12 0.79
CA ILE A 85 -13.17 -5.45 0.24
C ILE A 85 -12.01 -6.45 0.06
N GLY A 86 -11.41 -6.43 -1.12
CA GLY A 86 -10.30 -7.31 -1.50
C GLY A 86 -8.99 -6.56 -1.72
N LEU A 87 -7.92 -7.32 -1.92
CA LEU A 87 -6.59 -6.81 -2.25
C LEU A 87 -6.32 -6.93 -3.76
N LEU A 88 -6.08 -5.80 -4.44
CA LEU A 88 -5.66 -5.81 -5.86
C LEU A 88 -4.14 -5.95 -6.00
N ASP A 89 -3.39 -5.31 -5.12
CA ASP A 89 -1.93 -5.26 -5.15
C ASP A 89 -1.38 -4.98 -3.74
N VAL A 90 -0.11 -5.33 -3.52
CA VAL A 90 0.66 -4.99 -2.31
C VAL A 90 2.12 -4.78 -2.70
N PHE A 91 2.70 -3.68 -2.25
CA PHE A 91 4.06 -3.29 -2.62
C PHE A 91 4.77 -2.62 -1.45
N THR A 92 6.10 -2.59 -1.54
CA THR A 92 6.99 -1.81 -0.68
C THR A 92 8.10 -1.21 -1.54
N PRO A 93 8.53 0.04 -1.31
CA PRO A 93 9.70 0.62 -1.99
C PRO A 93 11.02 0.02 -1.50
N ALA A 94 11.06 -0.67 -0.35
CA ALA A 94 12.28 -1.27 0.20
C ALA A 94 12.86 -2.34 -0.72
N THR A 95 14.18 -2.35 -0.92
CA THR A 95 14.83 -3.31 -1.84
C THR A 95 15.29 -4.60 -1.16
N SER A 96 15.47 -4.53 0.15
CA SER A 96 15.89 -5.62 1.02
C SER A 96 15.11 -5.61 2.33
N LEU A 97 15.29 -6.66 3.15
CA LEU A 97 14.67 -6.72 4.47
C LEU A 97 15.33 -5.70 5.42
N GLU A 98 16.63 -5.47 5.25
CA GLU A 98 17.44 -4.55 6.03
C GLU A 98 17.00 -3.08 5.82
N GLU A 99 16.52 -2.76 4.62
CA GLU A 99 15.97 -1.43 4.28
C GLU A 99 14.52 -1.24 4.71
N PHE A 100 13.84 -2.29 5.17
CA PHE A 100 12.42 -2.26 5.50
C PHE A 100 12.15 -1.68 6.90
N ASN A 101 12.54 -0.41 7.07
CA ASN A 101 12.53 0.31 8.34
C ASN A 101 11.25 1.16 8.55
N ASP A 102 10.08 0.59 8.28
CA ASP A 102 8.77 1.25 8.52
C ASP A 102 8.35 1.17 10.01
N VAL A 103 9.24 1.66 10.90
CA VAL A 103 9.09 1.69 12.37
C VAL A 103 8.53 3.03 12.85
#